data_AF-A0A7S1A3B9-F1
#
_entry.id   AF-A0A7S1A3B9-F1
#
_cell.length_a   1.000
_cell.length_b   1.000
_cell.length_c   1.000
_cell.angle_alpha   90.00
_cell.angle_beta   90.00
_cell.angle_gamma   90.00
#
_symmetry.space_group_name_H-M   'P 1'
#
loop_
_entity.id
_entity.type
_entity.pdbx_description
1 polymer ?
#
loop_
_entity_poly.entity_id
_entity_poly.type
_entity_poly.pdbx_seq_one_letter_code
_entity_poly.pdbx_strand_id
1 'polypeptide(L)'
;MCLSVSPEPCPVCHEDRGPLFVCEVEAGKWQSACEHGACKPCWEQWCELQLPVCRAERQLRVRCLDPSCGKSVPQRMVFEVCPKTRKLAEDLDKRFHLQNNSLFPEEWQGDCPRANCIGL
;
A
#
# COMPACT_ATOMS: atom_id res chain seq x y z
N MET A 1 -0.89 37.03 11.19
CA MET A 1 -0.27 36.15 12.19
C MET A 1 -0.38 34.73 11.66
N CYS A 2 0.71 34.14 11.18
CA CYS A 2 0.72 32.76 10.68
C CYS A 2 0.85 31.84 11.90
N LEU A 3 -0.18 31.06 12.21
CA LEU A 3 -0.12 30.03 13.24
C LEU A 3 0.79 28.91 12.72
N SER A 4 2.00 28.83 13.24
CA SER A 4 2.89 27.69 13.03
C SER A 4 2.33 26.50 13.78
N VAL A 5 1.59 25.63 13.10
CA VAL A 5 1.19 24.33 13.63
C VAL A 5 2.47 23.51 13.77
N SER A 6 2.93 23.31 15.01
CA SER A 6 4.00 22.36 15.28
C SER A 6 3.54 20.97 14.81
N PRO A 7 4.32 20.23 14.02
CA PRO A 7 3.93 18.89 13.61
C PRO A 7 3.74 18.04 14.87
N GLU A 8 2.56 17.44 15.03
CA GLU A 8 2.33 16.50 16.12
C GLU A 8 3.29 15.31 15.98
N PRO A 9 3.84 14.78 17.09
CA PRO A 9 4.70 13.61 17.05
C PRO A 9 3.95 12.43 16.42
N CYS A 10 4.67 11.55 15.74
CA CYS A 10 4.05 10.39 15.10
C CYS A 10 3.28 9.55 16.14
N PRO A 11 1.99 9.22 15.92
CA PRO A 11 1.21 8.46 16.89
C PRO A 11 1.65 6.98 17.02
N VAL A 12 2.54 6.51 16.13
CA VAL A 12 3.05 5.13 16.13
C VAL A 12 4.39 5.00 16.86
N CYS A 13 5.36 5.86 16.55
CA CYS A 13 6.70 5.80 17.17
C CYS A 13 6.94 6.88 18.23
N HIS A 14 6.02 7.84 18.37
CA HIS A 14 6.12 8.98 19.30
C HIS A 14 7.34 9.89 19.07
N GLU A 15 7.92 9.85 17.88
CA GLU A 15 9.05 10.70 17.49
C GLU A 15 8.61 11.81 16.52
N ASP A 16 9.27 12.97 16.61
CA ASP A 16 9.18 14.04 15.63
C ASP A 16 10.11 13.71 14.45
N ARG A 17 9.51 13.17 13.38
CA ARG A 17 10.21 12.77 12.15
C ARG A 17 9.77 13.61 10.95
N GLY A 18 9.24 14.82 11.21
CA GLY A 18 8.66 15.69 10.18
C GLY A 18 7.19 15.40 9.90
N PRO A 19 6.70 15.68 8.68
CA PRO A 19 5.27 15.64 8.39
C PRO A 19 4.68 14.23 8.48
N LEU A 20 3.44 14.16 8.96
CA LEU A 20 2.65 12.94 8.95
C LEU A 20 1.99 12.76 7.58
N PHE A 21 2.05 11.54 7.06
CA PHE A 21 1.27 11.14 5.89
C PHE A 21 -0.09 10.68 6.38
N VAL A 22 -1.13 11.46 6.08
CA VAL A 22 -2.51 11.22 6.53
C VAL A 22 -3.32 10.68 5.37
N CYS A 23 -4.03 9.57 5.59
CA CYS A 23 -4.76 8.89 4.52
C CYS A 23 -5.73 9.82 3.77
N GLU A 24 -6.53 10.65 4.45
CA GLU A 24 -7.46 11.58 3.79
C GLU A 24 -6.76 12.65 2.94
N VAL A 25 -5.64 13.18 3.43
CA VAL A 25 -4.85 14.19 2.72
C VAL A 25 -4.26 13.61 1.44
N GLU A 26 -3.74 12.37 1.51
CA GLU A 26 -3.10 11.70 0.38
C GLU A 26 -4.08 11.08 -0.62
N ALA A 27 -5.35 10.88 -0.25
CA ALA A 27 -6.36 10.29 -1.12
C ALA A 27 -6.87 11.25 -2.20
N GLY A 28 -6.80 12.56 -1.94
CA GLY A 28 -7.40 13.59 -2.79
C GLY A 28 -8.91 13.75 -2.57
N LYS A 29 -9.47 14.82 -3.11
CA LYS A 29 -10.80 15.39 -2.77
C LYS A 29 -12.00 14.44 -2.91
N TRP A 30 -11.90 13.35 -3.66
CA TRP A 30 -13.03 12.49 -4.03
C TRP A 30 -12.89 11.03 -3.59
N GLN A 31 -11.97 10.75 -2.66
CA GLN A 31 -11.71 9.40 -2.19
C GLN A 31 -12.11 9.25 -0.72
N SER A 32 -12.87 8.21 -0.39
CA SER A 32 -13.21 7.91 1.00
C SER A 32 -12.01 7.25 1.69
N ALA A 33 -11.21 8.05 2.38
CA ALA A 33 -10.10 7.58 3.19
C ALA A 33 -10.37 7.81 4.70
N CYS A 34 -9.49 7.31 5.56
CA CYS A 34 -9.52 7.63 6.99
C CYS A 34 -8.62 8.83 7.30
N GLU A 35 -8.76 9.42 8.47
CA GLU A 35 -7.90 10.49 8.98
C GLU A 35 -6.63 9.99 9.67
N HIS A 36 -6.41 8.67 9.70
CA HIS A 36 -5.21 8.12 10.34
C HIS A 36 -3.96 8.44 9.54
N GLY A 37 -2.91 8.82 10.27
CA GLY A 37 -1.60 9.15 9.72
C GLY A 37 -0.46 8.74 10.63
N ALA A 38 0.73 8.71 10.04
CA ALA A 38 1.99 8.40 10.71
C ALA A 38 3.14 9.00 9.90
N CYS A 39 4.34 9.02 10.47
CA CYS A 39 5.53 9.42 9.74
C CYS A 39 5.85 8.41 8.62
N LYS A 40 6.61 8.85 7.60
CA LYS A 40 6.99 8.02 6.46
C LYS A 40 7.62 6.68 6.85
N PRO A 41 8.59 6.59 7.79
CA PRO A 41 9.18 5.30 8.18
C PRO A 41 8.16 4.31 8.75
N CYS A 42 7.20 4.76 9.57
CA CYS A 42 6.16 3.88 10.12
C CYS A 42 5.24 3.35 9.02
N TRP A 43 4.88 4.19 8.04
CA TRP A 43 4.10 3.74 6.89
C TRP A 43 4.87 2.80 5.97
N GLU A 44 6.16 3.05 5.75
CA GLU A 44 7.02 2.17 4.97
C GLU A 44 7.07 0.78 5.60
N GLN A 45 7.40 0.70 6.89
CA GLN A 45 7.46 -0.56 7.63
C GLN A 45 6.09 -1.28 7.61
N TRP A 46 5.00 -0.55 7.82
CA TRP A 46 3.65 -1.13 7.77
C TRP A 46 3.31 -1.68 6.38
N CYS A 47 3.59 -0.93 5.31
CA CYS A 47 3.39 -1.40 3.94
C CYS A 47 4.20 -2.68 3.67
N GLU A 48 5.45 -2.74 4.12
CA GLU A 48 6.30 -3.93 3.95
C GLU A 48 5.72 -5.16 4.66
N LEU A 49 5.19 -4.99 5.88
CA LEU A 49 4.52 -6.07 6.63
C LEU A 49 3.26 -6.58 5.92
N GLN A 50 2.59 -5.75 5.12
CA GLN A 50 1.39 -6.12 4.37
C GLN A 50 1.70 -6.79 3.02
N LEU A 51 2.95 -6.71 2.51
CA LEU A 51 3.32 -7.27 1.20
C LEU A 51 3.07 -8.78 1.06
N PRO A 52 3.34 -9.65 2.06
CA PRO A 52 3.02 -11.08 1.95
C PRO A 52 1.53 -11.32 1.72
N VAL A 53 0.64 -10.62 2.45
CA VAL A 53 -0.82 -10.72 2.27
C VAL A 53 -1.21 -10.21 0.88
N CYS A 54 -0.67 -9.05 0.45
CA CYS A 54 -0.94 -8.51 -0.89
C CYS A 54 -0.52 -9.49 -2.00
N ARG A 55 0.59 -10.21 -1.83
CA ARG A 55 1.05 -11.24 -2.76
C ARG A 55 0.14 -12.46 -2.77
N ALA A 56 -0.27 -12.94 -1.60
CA ALA A 56 -1.19 -14.06 -1.47
C ALA A 56 -2.56 -13.75 -2.09
N GLU A 57 -3.07 -12.53 -1.88
CA GLU A 57 -4.35 -12.05 -2.44
C GLU A 57 -4.23 -11.57 -3.89
N ARG A 58 -3.01 -11.48 -4.44
CA ARG A 58 -2.70 -10.96 -5.79
C ARG A 58 -3.29 -9.58 -6.04
N GLN A 59 -3.28 -8.76 -5.02
CA GLN A 59 -3.80 -7.40 -5.07
C GLN A 59 -2.93 -6.51 -4.18
N LEU A 60 -2.51 -5.35 -4.68
CA LEU A 60 -1.85 -4.35 -3.84
C LEU A 60 -2.93 -3.55 -3.07
N ARG A 61 -3.36 -4.11 -1.93
CA ARG A 61 -4.37 -3.49 -1.06
C ARG A 61 -3.88 -3.41 0.39
N VAL A 62 -3.11 -2.37 0.68
CA VAL A 62 -2.62 -2.10 2.03
C VAL A 62 -3.76 -1.58 2.91
N ARG A 63 -3.96 -2.20 4.08
CA ARG A 63 -4.93 -1.75 5.09
C ARG A 63 -4.36 -0.62 5.94
N CYS A 64 -5.24 0.22 6.48
CA CYS A 64 -4.85 1.25 7.45
C CYS A 64 -4.04 0.64 8.61
N LEU A 65 -3.11 1.43 9.17
CA LEU A 65 -2.30 1.02 10.33
C LEU A 65 -3.10 0.95 11.63
N ASP A 66 -4.26 1.60 11.70
CA ASP A 66 -5.13 1.51 12.85
C ASP A 66 -5.88 0.16 12.78
N PRO A 67 -5.74 -0.74 13.78
CA PRO A 67 -6.34 -2.06 13.74
C PRO A 67 -7.88 -2.05 13.72
N SER A 68 -8.51 -0.98 14.21
CA SER A 68 -9.96 -0.79 14.17
C SER A 68 -10.44 -0.21 12.85
N CYS A 69 -9.54 0.34 12.04
CA CYS A 69 -9.87 0.94 10.75
C CYS A 69 -9.89 -0.12 9.64
N GLY A 70 -11.08 -0.43 9.12
CA GLY A 70 -11.26 -1.35 7.99
C GLY A 70 -10.95 -0.76 6.61
N LYS A 71 -10.51 0.51 6.51
CA LYS A 71 -10.28 1.20 5.23
C LYS A 71 -8.90 0.84 4.63
N SER A 72 -8.81 0.91 3.31
CA SER A 72 -7.53 0.78 2.59
C SER A 72 -6.80 2.12 2.52
N VAL A 73 -5.47 2.06 2.52
CA VAL A 73 -4.60 3.22 2.35
C VAL A 73 -4.62 3.66 0.88
N PRO A 74 -4.65 4.97 0.58
CA PRO A 74 -4.59 5.44 -0.80
C PRO A 74 -3.35 4.93 -1.55
N GLN A 75 -3.54 4.49 -2.79
CA GLN A 75 -2.47 3.87 -3.58
C GLN A 75 -1.28 4.82 -3.81
N ARG A 76 -1.56 6.12 -4.02
CA ARG A 76 -0.52 7.17 -4.16
C ARG A 76 0.41 7.18 -2.94
N MET A 77 -0.17 7.19 -1.75
CA MET A 77 0.56 7.18 -0.49
C MET A 77 1.41 5.92 -0.35
N VAL A 78 0.83 4.75 -0.63
CA VAL A 78 1.53 3.46 -0.59
C VAL A 78 2.79 3.48 -1.49
N PHE A 79 2.67 4.02 -2.72
CA PHE A 79 3.78 4.16 -3.64
C PHE A 79 4.82 5.22 -3.26
N GLU A 80 4.42 6.23 -2.49
CA GLU A 80 5.32 7.28 -2.02
C GLU A 80 6.14 6.84 -0.80
N VAL A 81 5.52 6.10 0.12
CA VAL A 81 6.13 5.68 1.37
C VAL A 81 6.91 4.37 1.26
N CYS A 82 6.56 3.46 0.33
CA CYS A 82 7.19 2.14 0.24
C CYS A 82 7.55 1.77 -1.22
N PRO A 83 8.81 1.92 -1.65
CA PRO A 83 9.24 1.59 -3.01
C PRO A 83 8.97 0.13 -3.44
N LYS A 84 9.05 -0.83 -2.50
CA LYS A 84 8.79 -2.26 -2.78
C LYS A 84 7.36 -2.52 -3.26
N THR A 85 6.41 -1.66 -2.93
CA THR A 85 5.02 -1.78 -3.40
C THR A 85 4.88 -1.49 -4.89
N ARG A 86 5.71 -0.60 -5.46
CA ARG A 86 5.75 -0.34 -6.90
C ARG A 86 6.16 -1.57 -7.67
N LYS A 87 7.19 -2.27 -7.17
CA LYS A 87 7.64 -3.53 -7.76
C LYS A 87 6.52 -4.58 -7.77
N LEU A 88 5.79 -4.72 -6.66
CA LEU A 88 4.64 -5.63 -6.61
C LEU A 88 3.54 -5.19 -7.59
N ALA A 89 3.23 -3.89 -7.71
CA ALA A 89 2.24 -3.41 -8.66
C ALA A 89 2.62 -3.72 -10.12
N GLU A 90 3.87 -3.48 -10.51
CA GLU A 90 4.39 -3.85 -11.84
C GLU A 90 4.27 -5.35 -12.09
N ASP A 91 4.59 -6.16 -11.08
CA ASP A 91 4.52 -7.61 -11.19
C ASP A 91 3.04 -8.08 -11.33
N LEU A 92 2.12 -7.48 -10.57
CA LEU A 92 0.68 -7.76 -10.72
C LEU A 92 0.13 -7.36 -12.09
N ASP A 93 0.58 -6.21 -12.62
CA ASP A 93 0.19 -5.71 -13.94
C ASP A 93 0.66 -6.65 -15.06
N LYS A 94 1.91 -7.12 -14.98
CA LYS A 94 2.43 -8.15 -15.90
C LYS A 94 1.62 -9.44 -15.83
N ARG A 95 1.22 -9.88 -14.63
CA ARG A 95 0.40 -11.09 -14.47
C ARG A 95 -0.95 -10.88 -15.13
N PHE A 96 -1.60 -9.73 -14.89
CA PHE A 96 -2.86 -9.37 -15.53
C PHE A 96 -2.74 -9.40 -17.05
N HIS A 97 -1.68 -8.83 -17.62
CA HIS A 97 -1.43 -8.89 -19.06
C HIS A 97 -1.22 -10.32 -19.59
N LEU A 98 -0.46 -11.14 -18.86
CA LEU A 98 -0.23 -12.53 -19.26
C LEU A 98 -1.52 -13.35 -19.25
N GLN A 99 -2.35 -13.23 -18.19
CA GLN A 99 -3.60 -13.96 -18.06
C GLN A 99 -4.68 -13.53 -19.08
N ASN A 100 -4.60 -12.29 -19.59
CA ASN A 100 -5.49 -11.80 -20.64
C ASN A 100 -4.91 -11.94 -22.06
N ASN A 101 -3.75 -12.61 -22.21
CA ASN A 101 -3.14 -12.83 -23.51
C ASN A 101 -3.81 -14.02 -24.22
N SER A 102 -4.31 -13.81 -25.43
CA SER A 102 -4.94 -14.87 -26.24
C SER A 102 -3.99 -16.02 -26.62
N LEU A 103 -2.68 -15.79 -26.55
CA LEU A 103 -1.64 -16.82 -26.75
C LEU A 103 -1.34 -17.63 -25.48
N PHE A 104 -1.91 -17.25 -24.33
CA PHE A 104 -1.73 -17.92 -23.05
C PHE A 104 -3.09 -18.39 -22.51
N PRO A 105 -3.60 -19.51 -23.03
CA PRO A 105 -4.96 -19.96 -22.78
C PRO A 105 -5.13 -20.46 -21.34
N GLU A 106 -6.37 -20.52 -20.85
CA GLU A 106 -6.72 -20.77 -19.44
C GLU A 106 -6.11 -22.06 -18.90
N GLU A 107 -6.02 -23.12 -19.72
CA GLU A 107 -5.41 -24.40 -19.34
C GLU A 107 -3.93 -24.30 -18.96
N TRP A 108 -3.23 -23.25 -19.38
CA TRP A 108 -1.83 -23.01 -19.05
C TRP A 108 -1.66 -22.04 -17.87
N GLN A 109 -2.76 -21.42 -17.41
CA GLN A 109 -2.77 -20.47 -16.31
C GLN A 109 -2.74 -21.20 -14.97
N GLY A 110 -1.58 -21.75 -14.61
CA GLY A 110 -1.35 -22.38 -13.32
C GLY A 110 -0.95 -21.40 -12.23
N ASP A 111 -1.42 -21.68 -11.01
CA ASP A 111 -0.94 -20.97 -9.83
C ASP A 111 0.36 -21.58 -9.33
N CYS A 112 1.36 -20.72 -9.12
CA CYS A 112 2.65 -21.17 -8.61
C CYS A 112 2.47 -21.73 -7.19
N PRO A 113 2.94 -22.95 -6.89
CA PRO A 113 2.77 -23.57 -5.58
C PRO A 113 3.62 -22.91 -4.48
N ARG A 114 4.53 -21.99 -4.85
CA ARG A 114 5.37 -21.26 -3.90
C ARG A 114 4.56 -20.19 -3.18
N ALA A 115 4.57 -20.21 -1.84
CA ALA A 115 3.94 -19.20 -1.02
C ALA A 115 4.38 -17.78 -1.41
N ASN A 116 3.41 -16.86 -1.48
CA ASN A 116 3.59 -15.45 -1.88
C ASN A 116 4.16 -15.25 -3.30
N CYS A 117 4.21 -16.29 -4.13
CA CYS A 117 4.51 -16.13 -5.54
C CYS A 117 3.26 -15.64 -6.28
N ILE A 118 3.43 -14.63 -7.12
CA ILE A 118 2.34 -14.13 -7.96
C ILE A 118 2.32 -14.79 -9.34
N GLY A 119 3.10 -15.87 -9.57
CA GLY A 119 3.11 -16.62 -10.82
C GLY A 119 3.45 -15.79 -12.05
N LEU A 120 4.54 -15.02 -11.96
CA LEU A 120 5.28 -14.47 -13.10
C LEU A 120 6.51 -15.33 -13.39
#